data_AF-A0A665U7E9-F1
#
_entry.id   AF-A0A665U7E9-F1
#
_cell.length_a   1.000
_cell.length_b   1.000
_cell.length_c   1.000
_cell.angle_alpha   90.00
_cell.angle_beta   90.00
_cell.angle_gamma   90.00
#
_symmetry.space_group_name_H-M   'P 1'
#
loop_
_entity.id
_entity.type
_entity.pdbx_description
1 polymer ?
#
loop_
_entity_poly.entity_id
_entity_poly.type
_entity_poly.pdbx_seq_one_letter_code
_entity_poly.pdbx_strand_id
1 'polypeptide(L)'
;MSRFCWCCFHCFLGQSRNWAYSRQQRLEQQRQQEAQRVDRQRLLQASLRDEDSFERRRHLRQVREELRERQVERTLAQAEEERINRNKQLEQEERMAKELARINREKEREEKMRQHIKKNSKELQELEAKLKSAYVNKERAAQIAEQEARRLATLREEAEFAHKMKSENKQAAMETQKLEQKRHEELVQYQTELNQQLMDRERKRQEAYEEFLREKLMVDEIVRKIYEEDQMERQLKLEKIKATKQHIEEFKKQQAEWRRMEHEKMEAENRRIMEFATQQKHMEESRLAKIKVREEAKEHLHQKLSKRIEEERRQREEMERVREELYLEEQEEANRQKEIEEMEKKIRQRLKIQQTCQEQMAFKEMQRQAEREEEEAFRKMMMAKFAEDDRVEQMNAHKQRMKRLEHKRDVEKMIEDRRRQREADRELEAKERAIEQAREAQQRQIVEEERQRLLKHHATKLLGYLPKGLLREDDLEHFNEDFRNKFKVHRNTLSEDGWDDDV
;
A
#
# COMPACT_ATOMS: atom_id res chain seq x y z
N MET A 1 76.82 111.47 -149.81
CA MET A 1 77.75 110.42 -150.30
C MET A 1 78.52 109.84 -149.11
N SER A 2 79.11 108.63 -149.11
CA SER A 2 78.98 107.38 -149.92
C SER A 2 79.97 106.35 -149.35
N ARG A 3 79.83 105.02 -149.46
CA ARG A 3 78.69 104.13 -149.78
C ARG A 3 79.12 102.68 -149.43
N PHE A 4 78.39 101.97 -148.54
CA PHE A 4 78.25 100.48 -148.53
C PHE A 4 79.54 99.64 -148.21
N CYS A 5 79.51 98.35 -147.82
CA CYS A 5 78.42 97.33 -147.73
C CYS A 5 78.61 96.28 -146.59
N TRP A 6 77.62 95.39 -146.46
CA TRP A 6 77.28 94.30 -145.50
C TRP A 6 78.29 93.11 -145.30
N CYS A 7 78.11 92.13 -144.37
CA CYS A 7 76.89 91.57 -143.75
C CYS A 7 77.07 90.86 -142.38
N CYS A 8 75.94 90.67 -141.65
CA CYS A 8 75.72 89.87 -140.41
C CYS A 8 76.23 90.47 -139.07
N PHE A 9 75.73 90.13 -137.86
CA PHE A 9 74.60 89.26 -137.42
C PHE A 9 73.79 89.96 -136.29
N HIS A 10 73.47 89.32 -135.14
CA HIS A 10 72.72 89.85 -133.97
C HIS A 10 73.30 89.32 -132.63
N CYS A 11 72.90 89.73 -131.39
CA CYS A 11 72.60 91.04 -130.74
C CYS A 11 71.93 90.78 -129.34
N PHE A 12 71.57 91.82 -128.54
CA PHE A 12 71.11 91.76 -127.13
C PHE A 12 69.90 92.70 -126.86
N LEU A 13 68.90 92.30 -126.04
CA LEU A 13 68.02 93.19 -125.22
C LEU A 13 66.98 92.37 -124.41
N GLY A 14 66.95 92.44 -123.06
CA GLY A 14 65.98 91.65 -122.28
C GLY A 14 65.87 91.81 -120.74
N GLN A 15 66.63 92.70 -120.08
CA GLN A 15 66.61 92.82 -118.60
C GLN A 15 66.51 94.29 -118.14
N SER A 16 65.34 94.76 -117.68
CA SER A 16 65.24 96.04 -116.90
C SER A 16 63.87 96.30 -116.23
N ARG A 17 62.74 95.86 -116.82
CA ARG A 17 61.42 96.48 -116.54
C ARG A 17 60.72 96.09 -115.21
N ASN A 18 61.24 95.13 -114.43
CA ASN A 18 60.55 94.56 -113.27
C ASN A 18 60.77 95.28 -111.91
N TRP A 19 61.59 96.34 -111.84
CA TRP A 19 62.10 96.80 -110.52
C TRP A 19 61.31 97.92 -109.81
N ALA A 20 60.60 98.79 -110.54
CA ALA A 20 60.09 100.06 -109.97
C ALA A 20 58.74 99.96 -109.23
N TYR A 21 57.77 99.23 -109.79
CA TYR A 21 56.42 99.05 -109.21
C TYR A 21 56.48 98.48 -107.78
N SER A 22 57.53 97.70 -107.50
CA SER A 22 57.86 97.14 -106.19
C SER A 22 58.05 98.17 -105.06
N ARG A 23 58.30 99.45 -105.32
CA ARG A 23 58.72 100.41 -104.26
C ARG A 23 57.58 101.12 -103.54
N GLN A 24 56.53 101.56 -104.25
CA GLN A 24 55.55 102.48 -103.67
C GLN A 24 54.53 101.80 -102.75
N GLN A 25 54.18 100.53 -103.06
CA GLN A 25 53.37 99.69 -102.16
C GLN A 25 53.98 99.61 -100.74
N ARG A 26 55.30 99.77 -100.57
CA ARG A 26 56.00 99.57 -99.28
C ARG A 26 55.67 100.58 -98.18
N LEU A 27 55.08 101.74 -98.47
CA LEU A 27 54.98 102.85 -97.51
C LEU A 27 53.62 103.01 -96.83
N GLU A 28 52.51 102.92 -97.56
CA GLU A 28 51.16 102.91 -96.91
C GLU A 28 50.98 101.68 -96.02
N GLN A 29 51.65 100.59 -96.40
CA GLN A 29 51.84 99.41 -95.55
C GLN A 29 52.39 99.80 -94.15
N GLN A 30 53.33 100.73 -94.03
CA GLN A 30 53.98 101.06 -92.74
C GLN A 30 53.07 101.73 -91.70
N ARG A 31 52.09 102.56 -92.09
CA ARG A 31 51.24 103.27 -91.12
C ARG A 31 50.05 102.46 -90.64
N GLN A 32 49.43 101.70 -91.54
CA GLN A 32 48.41 100.74 -91.13
C GLN A 32 49.00 99.67 -90.18
N GLN A 33 50.30 99.37 -90.30
CA GLN A 33 51.03 98.53 -89.34
C GLN A 33 51.14 99.15 -87.93
N GLU A 34 51.17 100.48 -87.75
CA GLU A 34 51.41 101.10 -86.42
C GLU A 34 50.16 101.27 -85.57
N ALA A 35 49.03 101.73 -86.13
CA ALA A 35 47.76 101.75 -85.38
C ALA A 35 47.36 100.32 -84.97
N GLN A 36 47.57 99.36 -85.87
CA GLN A 36 47.42 97.93 -85.58
C GLN A 36 48.39 97.42 -84.50
N ARG A 37 49.53 98.08 -84.20
CA ARG A 37 50.43 97.66 -83.10
C ARG A 37 49.85 97.97 -81.71
N VAL A 38 49.26 99.14 -81.50
CA VAL A 38 48.87 99.59 -80.15
C VAL A 38 47.58 98.92 -79.67
N ASP A 39 46.58 98.75 -80.53
CA ASP A 39 45.38 97.99 -80.17
C ASP A 39 45.70 96.49 -79.97
N ARG A 40 46.61 95.93 -80.78
CA ARG A 40 47.21 94.62 -80.46
C ARG A 40 47.85 94.64 -79.07
N GLN A 41 48.61 95.68 -78.71
CA GLN A 41 49.31 95.76 -77.42
C GLN A 41 48.35 95.82 -76.21
N ARG A 42 47.20 96.51 -76.31
CA ARG A 42 46.16 96.50 -75.25
C ARG A 42 45.42 95.18 -75.16
N LEU A 43 45.02 94.61 -76.30
CA LEU A 43 44.40 93.28 -76.34
C LEU A 43 45.34 92.22 -75.76
N LEU A 44 46.63 92.28 -76.12
CA LEU A 44 47.69 91.44 -75.53
C LEU A 44 47.78 91.64 -74.01
N GLN A 45 47.72 92.87 -73.49
CA GLN A 45 47.86 93.09 -72.04
C GLN A 45 46.65 92.61 -71.21
N ALA A 46 45.44 92.63 -71.79
CA ALA A 46 44.27 91.99 -71.18
C ALA A 46 44.34 90.45 -71.31
N SER A 47 44.68 89.95 -72.51
CA SER A 47 44.91 88.53 -72.78
C SER A 47 45.91 87.94 -71.78
N LEU A 48 47.05 88.60 -71.56
CA LEU A 48 48.08 88.18 -70.59
C LEU A 48 47.56 88.08 -69.15
N ARG A 49 46.60 88.92 -68.72
CA ARG A 49 46.02 88.86 -67.37
C ARG A 49 44.97 87.76 -67.22
N ASP A 50 44.16 87.55 -68.25
CA ASP A 50 43.21 86.45 -68.28
C ASP A 50 43.92 85.11 -68.50
N GLU A 51 45.03 85.08 -69.27
CA GLU A 51 45.99 83.98 -69.36
C GLU A 51 46.60 83.69 -67.99
N ASP A 52 47.22 84.67 -67.32
CA ASP A 52 47.73 84.55 -65.93
C ASP A 52 46.68 83.96 -64.95
N SER A 53 45.41 84.33 -65.12
CA SER A 53 44.29 83.88 -64.29
C SER A 53 43.76 82.50 -64.70
N PHE A 54 43.80 82.19 -65.99
CA PHE A 54 43.43 80.92 -66.59
C PHE A 54 44.49 79.85 -66.31
N GLU A 55 45.78 80.19 -66.42
CA GLU A 55 46.93 79.40 -66.04
C GLU A 55 46.95 79.12 -64.55
N ARG A 56 46.73 80.13 -63.69
CA ARG A 56 46.55 79.88 -62.25
C ARG A 56 45.37 78.95 -61.95
N ARG A 57 44.22 79.12 -62.62
CA ARG A 57 43.07 78.20 -62.49
C ARG A 57 43.34 76.82 -63.11
N ARG A 58 44.18 76.71 -64.14
CA ARG A 58 44.60 75.45 -64.78
C ARG A 58 45.56 74.69 -63.88
N HIS A 59 46.58 75.35 -63.35
CA HIS A 59 47.50 74.83 -62.35
C HIS A 59 46.77 74.37 -61.08
N LEU A 60 45.81 75.16 -60.57
CA LEU A 60 44.99 74.77 -59.42
C LEU A 60 44.07 73.58 -59.72
N ARG A 61 43.58 73.41 -60.96
CA ARG A 61 42.86 72.20 -61.39
C ARG A 61 43.80 71.00 -61.45
N GLN A 62 44.96 71.14 -62.10
CA GLN A 62 45.98 70.09 -62.20
C GLN A 62 46.46 69.63 -60.82
N VAL A 63 46.85 70.54 -59.92
CA VAL A 63 47.22 70.20 -58.54
C VAL A 63 46.07 69.52 -57.79
N ARG A 64 44.82 69.90 -58.03
CA ARG A 64 43.64 69.24 -57.43
C ARG A 64 43.35 67.86 -58.04
N GLU A 65 43.65 67.67 -59.32
CA GLU A 65 43.58 66.39 -60.04
C GLU A 65 44.69 65.46 -59.54
N GLU A 66 45.95 65.90 -59.52
CA GLU A 66 47.08 65.16 -58.91
C GLU A 66 46.83 64.78 -57.44
N LEU A 67 46.24 65.67 -56.64
CA LEU A 67 45.90 65.38 -55.25
C LEU A 67 44.77 64.33 -55.13
N ARG A 68 43.82 64.31 -56.07
CA ARG A 68 42.78 63.28 -56.15
C ARG A 68 43.34 61.96 -56.64
N GLU A 69 44.20 61.97 -57.65
CA GLU A 69 44.91 60.79 -58.16
C GLU A 69 45.74 60.16 -57.05
N ARG A 70 46.59 60.94 -56.35
CA ARG A 70 47.35 60.46 -55.18
C ARG A 70 46.46 59.96 -54.04
N GLN A 71 45.25 60.49 -53.86
CA GLN A 71 44.29 59.95 -52.88
C GLN A 71 43.73 58.61 -53.35
N VAL A 72 43.33 58.49 -54.62
CA VAL A 72 42.84 57.24 -55.23
C VAL A 72 43.94 56.17 -55.20
N GLU A 73 45.15 56.48 -55.65
CA GLU A 73 46.32 55.59 -55.58
C GLU A 73 46.58 55.08 -54.16
N ARG A 74 46.54 55.97 -53.15
CA ARG A 74 46.69 55.57 -51.74
C ARG A 74 45.58 54.64 -51.29
N THR A 75 44.31 54.92 -51.65
CA THR A 75 43.20 54.03 -51.30
C THR A 75 43.26 52.68 -52.02
N LEU A 76 43.76 52.64 -53.26
CA LEU A 76 43.95 51.40 -54.01
C LEU A 76 45.10 50.58 -53.41
N ALA A 77 46.24 51.20 -53.10
CA ALA A 77 47.36 50.54 -52.43
C ALA A 77 46.96 50.00 -51.05
N GLN A 78 46.21 50.78 -50.25
CA GLN A 78 45.65 50.30 -48.98
C GLN A 78 44.69 49.13 -49.17
N ALA A 79 43.81 49.18 -50.17
CA ALA A 79 42.90 48.07 -50.48
C ALA A 79 43.64 46.81 -50.97
N GLU A 80 44.74 46.96 -51.71
CA GLU A 80 45.61 45.85 -52.13
C GLU A 80 46.38 45.25 -50.94
N GLU A 81 46.96 46.08 -50.07
CA GLU A 81 47.59 45.64 -48.82
C GLU A 81 46.58 44.92 -47.91
N GLU A 82 45.37 45.44 -47.75
CA GLU A 82 44.29 44.78 -47.03
C GLU A 82 43.92 43.43 -47.65
N ARG A 83 43.79 43.34 -48.98
CA ARG A 83 43.51 42.06 -49.66
C ARG A 83 44.65 41.04 -49.45
N ILE A 84 45.91 41.48 -49.54
CA ILE A 84 47.08 40.63 -49.30
C ILE A 84 47.11 40.16 -47.84
N ASN A 85 46.80 41.04 -46.88
CA ASN A 85 46.76 40.71 -45.46
C ASN A 85 45.61 39.76 -45.12
N ARG A 86 44.41 39.97 -45.68
CA ARG A 86 43.27 39.06 -45.56
C ARG A 86 43.59 37.67 -46.16
N ASN A 87 44.23 37.62 -47.33
CA ASN A 87 44.66 36.36 -47.92
C ASN A 87 45.67 35.61 -47.03
N LYS A 88 46.66 36.32 -46.45
CA LYS A 88 47.62 35.74 -45.49
C LYS A 88 46.93 35.23 -44.22
N GLN A 89 45.91 35.94 -43.71
CA GLN A 89 45.10 35.50 -42.58
C GLN A 89 44.33 34.23 -42.91
N LEU A 90 43.62 34.19 -44.06
CA LEU A 90 42.91 32.99 -44.53
C LEU A 90 43.85 31.79 -44.74
N GLU A 91 45.05 31.99 -45.29
CA GLU A 91 46.05 30.93 -45.40
C GLU A 91 46.52 30.41 -44.03
N GLN A 92 46.68 31.27 -43.03
CA GLN A 92 47.03 30.88 -41.68
C GLN A 92 45.87 30.12 -41.01
N GLU A 93 44.65 30.64 -41.12
CA GLU A 93 43.43 29.99 -40.63
C GLU A 93 43.23 28.61 -41.28
N GLU A 94 43.43 28.46 -42.60
CA GLU A 94 43.37 27.18 -43.29
C GLU A 94 44.44 26.19 -42.79
N ARG A 95 45.68 26.64 -42.56
CA ARG A 95 46.75 25.78 -42.02
C ARG A 95 46.40 25.33 -40.60
N MET A 96 45.94 26.26 -39.75
CA MET A 96 45.49 25.95 -38.39
C MET A 96 44.28 25.00 -38.40
N ALA A 97 43.30 25.20 -39.29
CA ALA A 97 42.15 24.32 -39.44
C ALA A 97 42.54 22.92 -39.93
N LYS A 98 43.51 22.81 -40.85
CA LYS A 98 44.05 21.51 -41.32
C LYS A 98 44.78 20.75 -40.21
N GLU A 99 45.62 21.43 -39.42
CA GLU A 99 46.29 20.79 -38.27
C GLU A 99 45.32 20.45 -37.14
N LEU A 100 44.35 21.31 -36.82
CA LEU A 100 43.28 21.00 -35.86
C LEU A 100 42.44 19.80 -36.32
N ALA A 101 42.07 19.72 -37.60
CA ALA A 101 41.36 18.58 -38.17
C ALA A 101 42.22 17.30 -38.13
N ARG A 102 43.53 17.39 -38.34
CA ARG A 102 44.46 16.28 -38.19
C ARG A 102 44.52 15.79 -36.74
N ILE A 103 44.76 16.68 -35.79
CA ILE A 103 44.81 16.38 -34.35
C ILE A 103 43.49 15.76 -33.89
N ASN A 104 42.34 16.27 -34.34
CA ASN A 104 41.04 15.69 -34.02
C ASN A 104 40.86 14.29 -34.62
N ARG A 105 41.29 14.05 -35.86
CA ARG A 105 41.31 12.70 -36.47
C ARG A 105 42.28 11.74 -35.79
N GLU A 106 43.37 12.22 -35.21
CA GLU A 106 44.30 11.41 -34.40
C GLU A 106 43.64 11.04 -33.07
N LYS A 107 43.07 12.02 -32.34
CA LYS A 107 42.27 11.79 -31.12
C LYS A 107 41.12 10.82 -31.33
N GLU A 108 40.30 11.00 -32.37
CA GLU A 108 39.19 10.09 -32.68
C GLU A 108 39.67 8.65 -32.95
N ARG A 109 40.82 8.48 -33.61
CA ARG A 109 41.40 7.15 -33.85
C ARG A 109 41.88 6.52 -32.55
N GLU A 110 42.55 7.28 -31.69
CA GLU A 110 42.95 6.82 -30.35
C GLU A 110 41.74 6.48 -29.47
N GLU A 111 40.69 7.30 -29.47
CA GLU A 111 39.47 7.05 -28.72
C GLU A 111 38.74 5.80 -29.23
N LYS A 112 38.59 5.63 -30.55
CA LYS A 112 37.99 4.42 -31.15
C LYS A 112 38.83 3.17 -30.85
N MET A 113 40.16 3.27 -30.88
CA MET A 113 41.08 2.21 -30.45
C MET A 113 40.91 1.87 -28.96
N ARG A 114 40.90 2.87 -28.07
CA ARG A 114 40.67 2.69 -26.63
C ARG A 114 39.29 2.12 -26.34
N GLN A 115 38.25 2.52 -27.06
CA GLN A 115 36.90 1.93 -26.97
C GLN A 115 36.88 0.47 -27.41
N HIS A 116 37.59 0.10 -28.47
CA HIS A 116 37.74 -1.30 -28.90
C HIS A 116 38.46 -2.14 -27.83
N ILE A 117 39.54 -1.62 -27.24
CA ILE A 117 40.26 -2.27 -26.14
C ILE A 117 39.36 -2.41 -24.89
N LYS A 118 38.60 -1.38 -24.51
CA LYS A 118 37.59 -1.45 -23.42
C LYS A 118 36.55 -2.53 -23.65
N LYS A 119 36.00 -2.61 -24.86
CA LYS A 119 34.98 -3.59 -25.22
C LYS A 119 35.51 -5.02 -25.26
N ASN A 120 36.78 -5.23 -25.58
CA ASN A 120 37.36 -6.57 -25.74
C ASN A 120 38.12 -7.07 -24.49
N SER A 121 38.60 -6.16 -23.62
CA SER A 121 39.30 -6.51 -22.38
C SER A 121 38.32 -6.95 -21.28
N LYS A 122 38.42 -8.22 -20.87
CA LYS A 122 37.62 -8.77 -19.77
C LYS A 122 37.85 -8.04 -18.44
N GLU A 123 39.11 -7.67 -18.15
CA GLU A 123 39.46 -6.97 -16.91
C GLU A 123 38.72 -5.63 -16.77
N LEU A 124 38.58 -4.89 -17.88
CA LEU A 124 37.86 -3.62 -17.91
C LEU A 124 36.33 -3.82 -17.82
N GLN A 125 35.80 -4.86 -18.46
CA GLN A 125 34.38 -5.23 -18.32
C GLN A 125 34.03 -5.63 -16.87
N GLU A 126 34.86 -6.44 -16.23
CA GLU A 126 34.68 -6.84 -14.83
C GLU A 126 34.82 -5.66 -13.86
N LEU A 127 35.77 -4.75 -14.12
CA LEU A 127 35.92 -3.51 -13.37
C LEU A 127 34.66 -2.65 -13.52
N GLU A 128 34.17 -2.44 -14.74
CA GLU A 128 32.92 -1.71 -14.98
C GLU A 128 31.72 -2.38 -14.31
N ALA A 129 31.62 -3.71 -14.31
CA ALA A 129 30.54 -4.44 -13.65
C ALA A 129 30.58 -4.24 -12.13
N LYS A 130 31.76 -4.34 -11.51
CA LYS A 130 31.98 -4.09 -10.07
C LYS A 130 31.73 -2.62 -9.69
N LEU A 131 32.03 -1.66 -10.58
CA LEU A 131 31.69 -0.25 -10.38
C LEU A 131 30.18 0.01 -10.54
N LYS A 132 29.50 -0.66 -11.49
CA LYS A 132 28.03 -0.59 -11.65
C LYS A 132 27.31 -1.15 -10.43
N SER A 133 27.72 -2.31 -9.90
CA SER A 133 27.13 -2.86 -8.66
C SER A 133 27.39 -1.96 -7.45
N ALA A 134 28.54 -1.29 -7.38
CA ALA A 134 28.81 -0.28 -6.34
C ALA A 134 27.85 0.92 -6.40
N TYR A 135 27.48 1.41 -7.60
CA TYR A 135 26.45 2.44 -7.75
C TYR A 135 25.08 1.95 -7.27
N VAL A 136 24.68 0.74 -7.68
CA VAL A 136 23.42 0.12 -7.22
C VAL A 136 23.39 -0.04 -5.69
N ASN A 137 24.50 -0.45 -5.08
CA ASN A 137 24.61 -0.56 -3.62
C ASN A 137 24.52 0.80 -2.92
N LYS A 138 25.14 1.84 -3.48
CA LYS A 138 25.03 3.22 -2.98
C LYS A 138 23.59 3.75 -3.07
N GLU A 139 22.91 3.50 -4.19
CA GLU A 139 21.51 3.88 -4.38
C GLU A 139 20.59 3.11 -3.43
N ARG A 140 20.81 1.80 -3.24
CA ARG A 140 20.09 0.97 -2.27
C ARG A 140 20.27 1.47 -0.84
N ALA A 141 21.47 1.87 -0.44
CA ALA A 141 21.72 2.45 0.88
C ALA A 141 20.99 3.80 1.06
N ALA A 142 20.96 4.64 0.03
CA ALA A 142 20.19 5.87 0.04
C ALA A 142 18.67 5.61 0.14
N GLN A 143 18.14 4.60 -0.55
CA GLN A 143 16.74 4.17 -0.45
C GLN A 143 16.38 3.62 0.93
N ILE A 144 17.27 2.86 1.57
CA ILE A 144 17.08 2.37 2.95
C ILE A 144 17.02 3.56 3.92
N ALA A 145 18.00 4.48 3.85
CA ALA A 145 18.01 5.68 4.69
C ALA A 145 16.78 6.58 4.46
N GLU A 146 16.30 6.69 3.22
CA GLU A 146 15.05 7.39 2.90
C GLU A 146 13.83 6.68 3.51
N GLN A 147 13.76 5.34 3.40
CA GLN A 147 12.67 4.55 3.97
C GLN A 147 12.65 4.65 5.50
N GLU A 148 13.81 4.65 6.16
CA GLU A 148 13.95 4.87 7.60
C GLU A 148 13.54 6.29 7.99
N ALA A 149 13.96 7.31 7.25
CA ALA A 149 13.52 8.69 7.49
C ALA A 149 11.99 8.84 7.34
N ARG A 150 11.39 8.20 6.34
CA ARG A 150 9.93 8.15 6.14
C ARG A 150 9.23 7.43 7.32
N ARG A 151 9.73 6.28 7.78
CA ARG A 151 9.19 5.57 8.97
C ARG A 151 9.28 6.41 10.24
N LEU A 152 10.38 7.14 10.43
CA LEU A 152 10.55 8.05 11.57
C LEU A 152 9.62 9.27 11.48
N ALA A 153 9.29 9.74 10.27
CA ALA A 153 8.29 10.78 10.06
C ALA A 153 6.88 10.29 10.40
N THR A 154 6.45 9.12 9.88
CA THR A 154 5.11 8.57 10.18
C THR A 154 4.95 8.28 11.68
N LEU A 155 5.97 7.75 12.35
CA LEU A 155 5.93 7.53 13.81
C LEU A 155 5.79 8.84 14.61
N ARG A 156 6.33 9.96 14.11
CA ARG A 156 6.13 11.29 14.74
C ARG A 156 4.70 11.79 14.52
N GLU A 157 4.18 11.68 13.30
CA GLU A 157 2.80 12.06 12.97
C GLU A 157 1.78 11.24 13.76
N GLU A 158 1.99 9.92 13.88
CA GLU A 158 1.18 9.02 14.71
C GLU A 158 1.24 9.39 16.20
N ALA A 159 2.43 9.74 16.73
CA ALA A 159 2.58 10.17 18.12
C ALA A 159 1.89 11.51 18.39
N GLU A 160 1.97 12.48 17.46
CA GLU A 160 1.24 13.74 17.53
C GLU A 160 -0.28 13.53 17.47
N PHE A 161 -0.75 12.66 16.57
CA PHE A 161 -2.16 12.31 16.45
C PHE A 161 -2.67 11.61 17.72
N ALA A 162 -1.94 10.64 18.25
CA ALA A 162 -2.26 9.99 19.52
C ALA A 162 -2.30 10.99 20.69
N HIS A 163 -1.42 12.00 20.70
CA HIS A 163 -1.46 13.08 21.69
C HIS A 163 -2.72 13.96 21.56
N LYS A 164 -3.15 14.31 20.34
CA LYS A 164 -4.38 15.05 20.07
C LYS A 164 -5.62 14.26 20.50
N MET A 165 -5.75 13.01 20.05
CA MET A 165 -6.83 12.09 20.44
C MET A 165 -6.90 11.89 21.96
N LYS A 166 -5.74 11.78 22.64
CA LYS A 166 -5.70 11.67 24.11
C LYS A 166 -6.10 12.97 24.82
N SER A 167 -5.90 14.14 24.20
CA SER A 167 -6.39 15.42 24.71
C SER A 167 -7.91 15.55 24.55
N GLU A 168 -8.43 15.21 23.37
CA GLU A 168 -9.87 15.23 23.07
C GLU A 168 -10.64 14.24 23.95
N ASN A 169 -10.16 12.99 24.08
CA ASN A 169 -10.75 12.00 24.98
C ASN A 169 -10.76 12.45 26.45
N LYS A 170 -9.74 13.19 26.90
CA LYS A 170 -9.73 13.80 28.24
C LYS A 170 -10.78 14.91 28.37
N GLN A 171 -10.94 15.76 27.35
CA GLN A 171 -11.97 16.81 27.36
C GLN A 171 -13.37 16.18 27.40
N ALA A 172 -13.64 15.20 26.54
CA ALA A 172 -14.90 14.46 26.56
C ALA A 172 -15.17 13.78 27.91
N ALA A 173 -14.17 13.14 28.53
CA ALA A 173 -14.31 12.53 29.86
C ALA A 173 -14.62 13.58 30.95
N MET A 174 -13.99 14.76 30.91
CA MET A 174 -14.30 15.86 31.83
C MET A 174 -15.72 16.41 31.61
N GLU A 175 -16.24 16.40 30.38
CA GLU A 175 -17.61 16.79 30.08
C GLU A 175 -18.63 15.75 30.56
N THR A 176 -18.39 14.46 30.34
CA THR A 176 -19.25 13.39 30.88
C THR A 176 -19.29 13.44 32.40
N GLN A 177 -18.14 13.64 33.07
CA GLN A 177 -18.08 13.78 34.53
C GLN A 177 -18.89 14.98 35.04
N LYS A 178 -18.87 16.12 34.34
CA LYS A 178 -19.71 17.29 34.68
C LYS A 178 -21.20 17.01 34.50
N LEU A 179 -21.59 16.23 33.48
CA LEU A 179 -22.98 15.84 33.27
C LEU A 179 -23.46 14.84 34.34
N GLU A 180 -22.60 13.92 34.77
CA GLU A 180 -22.86 13.02 35.89
C GLU A 180 -22.98 13.77 37.22
N GLN A 181 -22.11 14.76 37.48
CA GLN A 181 -22.22 15.65 38.64
C GLN A 181 -23.56 16.39 38.68
N LYS A 182 -23.99 17.00 37.57
CA LYS A 182 -25.30 17.67 37.48
C LYS A 182 -26.46 16.72 37.75
N ARG A 183 -26.45 15.52 37.15
CA ARG A 183 -27.46 14.49 37.43
C ARG A 183 -27.46 14.06 38.89
N HIS A 184 -26.29 14.00 39.53
CA HIS A 184 -26.19 13.68 40.95
C HIS A 184 -26.75 14.82 41.83
N GLU A 185 -26.46 16.08 41.50
CA GLU A 185 -27.05 17.26 42.15
C GLU A 185 -28.58 17.28 42.02
N GLU A 186 -29.11 17.02 40.82
CA GLU A 186 -30.55 16.90 40.54
C GLU A 186 -31.20 15.75 41.36
N LEU A 187 -30.55 14.58 41.44
CA LEU A 187 -31.01 13.44 42.25
C LEU A 187 -31.01 13.75 43.74
N VAL A 188 -29.98 14.45 44.25
CA VAL A 188 -29.92 14.88 45.66
C VAL A 188 -31.02 15.91 45.95
N GLN A 189 -31.27 16.87 45.06
CA GLN A 189 -32.37 17.82 45.20
C GLN A 189 -33.72 17.09 45.26
N TYR A 190 -34.00 16.21 44.30
CA TYR A 190 -35.20 15.38 44.29
C TYR A 190 -35.35 14.52 45.56
N GLN A 191 -34.26 13.95 46.08
CA GLN A 191 -34.27 13.21 47.34
C GLN A 191 -34.61 14.11 48.54
N THR A 192 -34.09 15.34 48.58
CA THR A 192 -34.44 16.30 49.64
C THR A 192 -35.91 16.74 49.58
N GLU A 193 -36.47 16.94 48.39
CA GLU A 193 -37.89 17.24 48.21
C GLU A 193 -38.78 16.06 48.64
N LEU A 194 -38.42 14.83 48.27
CA LEU A 194 -39.15 13.62 48.68
C LEU A 194 -39.12 13.45 50.20
N ASN A 195 -37.96 13.69 50.84
CA ASN A 195 -37.84 13.66 52.29
C ASN A 195 -38.72 14.73 52.96
N GLN A 196 -38.79 15.96 52.41
CA GLN A 196 -39.71 16.99 52.91
C GLN A 196 -41.18 16.54 52.80
N GLN A 197 -41.59 15.94 51.68
CA GLN A 197 -42.94 15.39 51.53
C GLN A 197 -43.25 14.26 52.53
N LEU A 198 -42.26 13.45 52.92
CA LEU A 198 -42.42 12.45 53.97
C LEU A 198 -42.59 13.11 55.36
N MET A 199 -41.74 14.08 55.69
CA MET A 199 -41.84 14.83 56.96
C MET A 199 -43.20 15.55 57.09
N ASP A 200 -43.71 16.14 56.01
CA ASP A 200 -45.02 16.80 56.03
C ASP A 200 -46.20 15.82 56.11
N ARG A 201 -46.04 14.60 55.58
CA ARG A 201 -47.01 13.50 55.81
C ARG A 201 -46.98 13.01 57.25
N GLU A 202 -45.81 12.96 57.88
CA GLU A 202 -45.67 12.58 59.29
C GLU A 202 -46.24 13.65 60.23
N ARG A 203 -46.01 14.94 59.96
CA ARG A 203 -46.66 16.06 60.67
C ARG A 203 -48.19 15.97 60.60
N LYS A 204 -48.76 15.77 59.41
CA LYS A 204 -50.21 15.60 59.24
C LYS A 204 -50.77 14.38 59.98
N ARG A 205 -49.98 13.30 60.13
CA ARG A 205 -50.34 12.14 60.97
C ARG A 205 -50.31 12.48 62.46
N GLN A 206 -49.36 13.29 62.91
CA GLN A 206 -49.29 13.78 64.29
C GLN A 206 -50.48 14.71 64.60
N GLU A 207 -50.77 15.67 63.73
CA GLU A 207 -51.92 16.58 63.83
C GLU A 207 -53.24 15.79 63.92
N ALA A 208 -53.49 14.85 62.99
CA ALA A 208 -54.68 14.01 63.02
C ALA A 208 -54.76 13.09 64.25
N TYR A 209 -53.62 12.67 64.81
CA TYR A 209 -53.58 11.90 66.05
C TYR A 209 -53.90 12.76 67.29
N GLU A 210 -53.44 14.02 67.32
CA GLU A 210 -53.85 14.97 68.36
C GLU A 210 -55.35 15.30 68.29
N GLU A 211 -55.90 15.47 67.08
CA GLU A 211 -57.34 15.65 66.86
C GLU A 211 -58.13 14.43 67.35
N PHE A 212 -57.72 13.21 66.97
CA PHE A 212 -58.32 11.96 67.46
C PHE A 212 -58.28 11.86 69.00
N LEU A 213 -57.19 12.28 69.66
CA LEU A 213 -57.13 12.29 71.12
C LEU A 213 -58.11 13.30 71.75
N ARG A 214 -58.32 14.46 71.13
CA ARG A 214 -59.32 15.45 71.58
C ARG A 214 -60.74 14.93 71.40
N GLU A 215 -61.04 14.33 70.24
CA GLU A 215 -62.33 13.68 69.98
C GLU A 215 -62.60 12.53 70.95
N LYS A 216 -61.59 11.68 71.20
CA LYS A 216 -61.71 10.56 72.15
C LYS A 216 -62.05 11.06 73.55
N LEU A 217 -61.37 12.09 74.06
CA LEU A 217 -61.69 12.67 75.37
C LEU A 217 -63.13 13.20 75.42
N MET A 218 -63.60 13.86 74.35
CA MET A 218 -64.98 14.32 74.25
C MET A 218 -66.00 13.17 74.20
N VAL A 219 -65.68 12.07 73.51
CA VAL A 219 -66.50 10.85 73.49
C VAL A 219 -66.52 10.17 74.86
N ASP A 220 -65.37 10.07 75.54
CA ASP A 220 -65.26 9.51 76.89
C ASP A 220 -66.11 10.32 77.90
N GLU A 221 -66.18 11.66 77.76
CA GLU A 221 -67.10 12.51 78.54
C GLU A 221 -68.58 12.24 78.24
N ILE A 222 -68.95 12.03 76.98
CA ILE A 222 -70.33 11.69 76.58
C ILE A 222 -70.71 10.32 77.15
N VAL A 223 -69.84 9.33 77.02
CA VAL A 223 -70.03 7.98 77.58
C VAL A 223 -70.17 8.04 79.10
N ARG A 224 -69.40 8.89 79.79
CA ARG A 224 -69.54 9.10 81.24
C ARG A 224 -70.93 9.65 81.61
N LYS A 225 -71.43 10.64 80.87
CA LYS A 225 -72.78 11.21 81.06
C LYS A 225 -73.87 10.15 80.83
N ILE A 226 -73.74 9.33 79.79
CA ILE A 226 -74.67 8.21 79.54
C ILE A 226 -74.67 7.23 80.72
N TYR A 227 -73.51 6.85 81.27
CA TYR A 227 -73.45 5.97 82.45
C TYR A 227 -74.06 6.61 83.70
N GLU A 228 -73.89 7.93 83.91
CA GLU A 228 -74.52 8.68 85.00
C GLU A 228 -76.05 8.69 84.84
N GLU A 229 -76.57 8.94 83.63
CA GLU A 229 -78.00 8.91 83.30
C GLU A 229 -78.61 7.49 83.46
N ASP A 230 -77.94 6.46 82.96
CA ASP A 230 -78.35 5.05 83.08
C ASP A 230 -78.44 4.60 84.54
N GLN A 231 -77.53 5.05 85.40
CA GLN A 231 -77.56 4.77 86.84
C GLN A 231 -78.80 5.38 87.50
N MET A 232 -79.10 6.65 87.19
CA MET A 232 -80.30 7.33 87.70
C MET A 232 -81.60 6.66 87.21
N GLU A 233 -81.65 6.26 85.94
CA GLU A 233 -82.84 5.59 85.39
C GLU A 233 -83.07 4.20 86.00
N ARG A 234 -81.99 3.45 86.29
CA ARG A 234 -82.05 2.16 87.02
C ARG A 234 -82.55 2.33 88.45
N GLN A 235 -82.13 3.38 89.16
CA GLN A 235 -82.63 3.67 90.51
C GLN A 235 -84.14 3.95 90.50
N LEU A 236 -84.61 4.82 89.60
CA LEU A 236 -86.03 5.12 89.41
C LEU A 236 -86.86 3.88 89.02
N LYS A 237 -86.30 2.97 88.20
CA LYS A 237 -86.94 1.68 87.86
C LYS A 237 -87.08 0.77 89.09
N LEU A 238 -86.05 0.68 89.94
CA LEU A 238 -86.11 -0.11 91.17
C LEU A 238 -87.15 0.43 92.17
N GLU A 239 -87.32 1.74 92.28
CA GLU A 239 -88.34 2.36 93.12
C GLU A 239 -89.76 2.03 92.63
N LYS A 240 -90.02 2.14 91.32
CA LYS A 240 -91.29 1.72 90.72
C LYS A 240 -91.60 0.23 90.93
N ILE A 241 -90.58 -0.63 90.88
CA ILE A 241 -90.72 -2.07 91.16
C ILE A 241 -91.03 -2.32 92.65
N LYS A 242 -90.44 -1.56 93.58
CA LYS A 242 -90.76 -1.68 95.01
C LYS A 242 -92.21 -1.30 95.31
N ALA A 243 -92.68 -0.17 94.77
CA ALA A 243 -94.07 0.29 94.94
C ALA A 243 -95.08 -0.72 94.38
N THR A 244 -94.86 -1.21 93.15
CA THR A 244 -95.76 -2.21 92.54
C THR A 244 -95.77 -3.55 93.29
N LYS A 245 -94.64 -4.00 93.86
CA LYS A 245 -94.60 -5.20 94.71
C LYS A 245 -95.45 -5.06 95.98
N GLN A 246 -95.39 -3.91 96.65
CA GLN A 246 -96.20 -3.66 97.85
C GLN A 246 -97.70 -3.80 97.56
N HIS A 247 -98.19 -3.17 96.49
CA HIS A 247 -99.59 -3.30 96.06
C HIS A 247 -100.00 -4.74 95.69
N ILE A 248 -99.10 -5.53 95.09
CA ILE A 248 -99.36 -6.95 94.78
C ILE A 248 -99.46 -7.80 96.05
N GLU A 249 -98.64 -7.53 97.06
CA GLU A 249 -98.66 -8.26 98.33
C GLU A 249 -99.93 -7.96 99.15
N GLU A 250 -100.41 -6.71 99.13
CA GLU A 250 -101.69 -6.29 99.71
C GLU A 250 -102.87 -7.04 99.05
N PHE A 251 -102.91 -7.05 97.72
CA PHE A 251 -103.96 -7.75 96.96
C PHE A 251 -103.96 -9.27 97.21
N LYS A 252 -102.78 -9.89 97.33
CA LYS A 252 -102.65 -11.34 97.62
C LYS A 252 -103.18 -11.72 99.00
N LYS A 253 -103.07 -10.84 100.01
CA LYS A 253 -103.63 -11.09 101.36
C LYS A 253 -105.16 -11.15 101.29
N GLN A 254 -105.79 -10.15 100.67
CA GLN A 254 -107.24 -10.10 100.47
C GLN A 254 -107.77 -11.33 99.70
N GLN A 255 -107.06 -11.77 98.65
CA GLN A 255 -107.44 -12.97 97.88
C GLN A 255 -107.23 -14.29 98.65
N ALA A 256 -106.35 -14.33 99.65
CA ALA A 256 -106.14 -15.51 100.49
C ALA A 256 -107.25 -15.65 101.55
N GLU A 257 -107.72 -14.54 102.11
CA GLU A 257 -108.85 -14.49 103.04
C GLU A 257 -110.15 -14.93 102.35
N TRP A 258 -110.42 -14.43 101.15
CA TRP A 258 -111.57 -14.85 100.34
C TRP A 258 -111.57 -16.36 100.06
N ARG A 259 -110.43 -16.93 99.65
CA ARG A 259 -110.32 -18.37 99.35
C ARG A 259 -110.56 -19.28 100.56
N ARG A 260 -110.20 -18.85 101.78
CA ARG A 260 -110.50 -19.62 103.01
C ARG A 260 -112.01 -19.77 103.22
N MET A 261 -112.74 -18.67 103.10
CA MET A 261 -114.20 -18.62 103.29
C MET A 261 -114.99 -19.47 102.28
N GLU A 262 -114.41 -19.80 101.14
CA GLU A 262 -115.03 -20.63 100.11
C GLU A 262 -114.64 -22.12 100.22
N HIS A 263 -113.42 -22.43 100.66
CA HIS A 263 -112.98 -23.81 100.90
C HIS A 263 -113.81 -24.49 102.01
N GLU A 264 -114.13 -23.77 103.09
CA GLU A 264 -114.98 -24.27 104.19
C GLU A 264 -116.40 -24.65 103.73
N LYS A 265 -116.95 -23.94 102.71
CA LYS A 265 -118.25 -24.29 102.11
C LYS A 265 -118.15 -25.54 101.24
N MET A 266 -117.09 -25.64 100.44
CA MET A 266 -116.85 -26.77 99.54
C MET A 266 -116.66 -28.11 100.29
N GLU A 267 -115.97 -28.09 101.43
CA GLU A 267 -115.76 -29.30 102.25
C GLU A 267 -117.06 -29.88 102.84
N ALA A 268 -118.07 -29.04 103.07
CA ALA A 268 -119.38 -29.49 103.54
C ALA A 268 -120.18 -30.24 102.45
N GLU A 269 -120.02 -29.85 101.18
CA GLU A 269 -120.65 -30.55 100.05
C GLU A 269 -119.90 -31.83 99.65
N ASN A 270 -118.57 -31.79 99.62
CA ASN A 270 -117.75 -32.95 99.22
C ASN A 270 -117.95 -34.19 100.13
N ARG A 271 -118.27 -34.01 101.42
CA ARG A 271 -118.61 -35.12 102.32
C ARG A 271 -119.83 -35.91 101.85
N ARG A 272 -120.83 -35.23 101.26
CA ARG A 272 -122.06 -35.86 100.72
C ARG A 272 -121.81 -36.62 99.41
N ILE A 273 -120.78 -36.24 98.65
CA ILE A 273 -120.44 -36.86 97.36
C ILE A 273 -119.64 -38.17 97.54
N MET A 274 -118.76 -38.21 98.55
CA MET A 274 -117.91 -39.39 98.81
C MET A 274 -118.72 -40.65 99.16
N GLU A 275 -119.85 -40.51 99.84
CA GLU A 275 -120.75 -41.62 100.20
C GLU A 275 -121.43 -42.26 98.98
N PHE A 276 -121.61 -41.50 97.88
CA PHE A 276 -122.18 -41.99 96.62
C PHE A 276 -121.11 -42.65 95.72
N ALA A 277 -119.87 -42.16 95.76
CA ALA A 277 -118.78 -42.60 94.88
C ALA A 277 -118.26 -44.02 95.20
N THR A 278 -118.35 -44.47 96.45
CA THR A 278 -117.91 -45.82 96.87
C THR A 278 -118.76 -46.93 96.24
N GLN A 279 -120.03 -46.67 95.97
CA GLN A 279 -120.97 -47.66 95.41
C GLN A 279 -120.75 -47.92 93.91
N GLN A 280 -120.17 -46.97 93.16
CA GLN A 280 -119.91 -47.11 91.72
C GLN A 280 -118.64 -47.92 91.40
N LYS A 281 -117.57 -47.75 92.17
CA LYS A 281 -116.24 -48.30 91.82
C LYS A 281 -116.20 -49.83 91.68
N HIS A 282 -117.07 -50.55 92.38
CA HIS A 282 -117.10 -52.01 92.32
C HIS A 282 -117.51 -52.57 90.94
N MET A 283 -118.13 -51.74 90.08
CA MET A 283 -118.60 -52.15 88.75
C MET A 283 -117.56 -52.01 87.64
N GLU A 284 -116.57 -51.12 87.77
CA GLU A 284 -115.63 -50.82 86.67
C GLU A 284 -114.48 -51.84 86.53
N GLU A 285 -114.02 -52.42 87.63
CA GLU A 285 -112.85 -53.32 87.65
C GLU A 285 -113.04 -54.56 86.75
N SER A 286 -114.28 -55.03 86.59
CA SER A 286 -114.63 -56.16 85.71
C SER A 286 -114.45 -55.87 84.20
N ARG A 287 -114.26 -54.61 83.80
CA ARG A 287 -114.27 -54.21 82.38
C ARG A 287 -112.88 -54.20 81.73
N LEU A 288 -111.82 -53.93 82.50
CA LEU A 288 -110.46 -53.66 82.00
C LEU A 288 -109.73 -54.89 81.44
N ALA A 289 -110.05 -56.10 81.90
CA ALA A 289 -109.32 -57.32 81.53
C ALA A 289 -109.34 -57.68 80.03
N LYS A 290 -110.32 -57.16 79.25
CA LYS A 290 -110.56 -57.59 77.85
C LYS A 290 -109.73 -56.85 76.78
N ILE A 291 -109.00 -55.79 77.13
CA ILE A 291 -108.37 -54.90 76.14
C ILE A 291 -107.00 -55.40 75.64
N LYS A 292 -106.20 -56.06 76.50
CA LYS A 292 -104.78 -56.38 76.23
C LYS A 292 -104.50 -57.29 75.04
N VAL A 293 -105.48 -58.09 74.58
CA VAL A 293 -105.30 -59.12 73.54
C VAL A 293 -105.17 -58.53 72.11
N ARG A 294 -105.37 -57.22 71.90
CA ARG A 294 -105.42 -56.63 70.55
C ARG A 294 -104.12 -56.03 70.01
N GLU A 295 -103.06 -55.90 70.80
CA GLU A 295 -101.88 -55.11 70.40
C GLU A 295 -100.81 -55.93 69.65
N GLU A 296 -100.70 -57.24 69.93
CA GLU A 296 -99.63 -58.13 69.44
C GLU A 296 -99.65 -58.37 67.91
N ALA A 297 -100.74 -58.05 67.21
CA ALA A 297 -100.92 -58.41 65.79
C ALA A 297 -100.21 -57.47 64.78
N LYS A 298 -99.62 -56.34 65.21
CA LYS A 298 -99.12 -55.30 64.28
C LYS A 298 -97.66 -55.44 63.83
N GLU A 299 -96.81 -56.16 64.58
CA GLU A 299 -95.36 -56.10 64.38
C GLU A 299 -94.84 -56.93 63.19
N HIS A 300 -95.59 -57.97 62.77
CA HIS A 300 -95.13 -58.93 61.75
C HIS A 300 -94.97 -58.36 60.33
N LEU A 301 -95.54 -57.19 60.01
CA LEU A 301 -95.55 -56.66 58.65
C LEU A 301 -94.21 -56.02 58.24
N HIS A 302 -93.48 -55.41 59.19
CA HIS A 302 -92.31 -54.57 58.87
C HIS A 302 -91.05 -55.36 58.49
N GLN A 303 -90.91 -56.62 58.91
CA GLN A 303 -89.66 -57.39 58.72
C GLN A 303 -89.42 -57.91 57.29
N LYS A 304 -90.43 -57.90 56.40
CA LYS A 304 -90.32 -58.48 55.04
C LYS A 304 -89.76 -57.53 53.98
N LEU A 305 -89.79 -56.21 54.20
CA LEU A 305 -89.34 -55.22 53.20
C LEU A 305 -87.82 -55.05 53.16
N SER A 306 -87.13 -55.16 54.30
CA SER A 306 -85.70 -54.83 54.40
C SER A 306 -84.78 -55.80 53.63
N LYS A 307 -85.13 -57.08 53.55
CA LYS A 307 -84.23 -58.12 52.99
C LYS A 307 -84.03 -58.06 51.48
N ARG A 308 -84.98 -57.47 50.71
CA ARG A 308 -84.91 -57.42 49.24
C ARG A 308 -83.90 -56.41 48.69
N ILE A 309 -83.46 -55.44 49.49
CA ILE A 309 -82.63 -54.31 49.02
C ILE A 309 -81.13 -54.64 49.07
N GLU A 310 -80.71 -55.62 49.88
CA GLU A 310 -79.29 -55.95 50.07
C GLU A 310 -78.74 -56.95 49.03
N GLU A 311 -79.60 -57.73 48.39
CA GLU A 311 -79.20 -58.77 47.41
C GLU A 311 -78.82 -58.17 46.04
N GLU A 312 -79.50 -57.12 45.58
CA GLU A 312 -79.24 -56.47 44.27
C GLU A 312 -77.92 -55.67 44.21
N ARG A 313 -77.33 -55.30 45.36
CA ARG A 313 -76.06 -54.55 45.38
C ARG A 313 -74.84 -55.45 45.14
N ARG A 314 -74.81 -56.64 45.74
CA ARG A 314 -73.64 -57.54 45.67
C ARG A 314 -73.30 -58.00 44.25
N GLN A 315 -74.31 -58.24 43.41
CA GLN A 315 -74.12 -58.75 42.04
C GLN A 315 -73.46 -57.74 41.07
N ARG A 316 -73.38 -56.45 41.43
CA ARG A 316 -72.74 -55.43 40.56
C ARG A 316 -71.23 -55.34 40.80
N GLU A 317 -70.79 -55.50 42.06
CA GLU A 317 -69.39 -55.34 42.49
C GLU A 317 -68.48 -56.52 42.08
N GLU A 318 -69.06 -57.66 41.70
CA GLU A 318 -68.34 -58.85 41.22
C GLU A 318 -68.00 -58.77 39.71
N MET A 319 -68.80 -58.06 38.91
CA MET A 319 -68.64 -57.97 37.45
C MET A 319 -67.57 -56.98 36.99
N GLU A 320 -67.16 -56.04 37.84
CA GLU A 320 -66.17 -55.01 37.49
C GLU A 320 -64.73 -55.49 37.67
N ARG A 321 -64.47 -56.36 38.68
CA ARG A 321 -63.11 -56.83 39.01
C ARG A 321 -62.47 -57.71 37.92
N VAL A 322 -63.28 -58.54 37.25
CA VAL A 322 -62.82 -59.47 36.19
C VAL A 322 -62.35 -58.72 34.92
N ARG A 323 -62.69 -57.44 34.76
CA ARG A 323 -62.27 -56.65 33.59
C ARG A 323 -60.90 -56.02 33.71
N GLU A 324 -60.40 -55.83 34.93
CA GLU A 324 -59.13 -55.14 35.20
C GLU A 324 -57.92 -56.09 35.10
N GLU A 325 -58.12 -57.39 35.34
CA GLU A 325 -57.06 -58.41 35.32
C GLU A 325 -56.59 -58.75 33.88
N LEU A 326 -57.51 -58.82 32.91
CA LEU A 326 -57.19 -59.20 31.51
C LEU A 326 -56.38 -58.15 30.73
N TYR A 327 -56.45 -56.87 31.09
CA TYR A 327 -55.77 -55.79 30.36
C TYR A 327 -54.25 -55.75 30.63
N LEU A 328 -53.79 -56.32 31.76
CA LEU A 328 -52.39 -56.25 32.18
C LEU A 328 -51.53 -57.35 31.56
N GLU A 329 -52.09 -58.53 31.25
CA GLU A 329 -51.33 -59.63 30.63
C GLU A 329 -50.96 -59.35 29.16
N GLU A 330 -51.85 -58.73 28.37
CA GLU A 330 -51.58 -58.38 26.97
C GLU A 330 -50.40 -57.42 26.79
N GLN A 331 -50.08 -56.62 27.83
CA GLN A 331 -49.05 -55.58 27.75
C GLN A 331 -47.62 -56.11 28.00
N GLU A 332 -47.46 -57.28 28.63
CA GLU A 332 -46.14 -57.87 28.92
C GLU A 332 -45.56 -58.67 27.74
N GLU A 333 -46.40 -59.34 26.94
CA GLU A 333 -45.92 -60.16 25.81
C GLU A 333 -45.31 -59.31 24.68
N ALA A 334 -45.88 -58.12 24.43
CA ALA A 334 -45.46 -57.21 23.36
C ALA A 334 -44.04 -56.64 23.52
N ASN A 335 -43.47 -56.69 24.73
CA ASN A 335 -42.10 -56.21 24.99
C ASN A 335 -41.04 -57.29 24.74
N ARG A 336 -41.38 -58.57 24.91
CA ARG A 336 -40.42 -59.70 24.72
C ARG A 336 -40.04 -59.94 23.25
N GLN A 337 -40.84 -59.48 22.31
CA GLN A 337 -40.58 -59.66 20.86
C GLN A 337 -39.55 -58.65 20.30
N LYS A 338 -39.47 -57.45 20.86
CA LYS A 338 -38.60 -56.36 20.35
C LYS A 338 -37.12 -56.61 20.62
N GLU A 339 -36.79 -57.35 21.67
CA GLU A 339 -35.39 -57.67 22.05
C GLU A 339 -34.73 -58.69 21.11
N ILE A 340 -35.51 -59.40 20.28
CA ILE A 340 -35.04 -60.44 19.37
C ILE A 340 -34.59 -59.87 18.02
N GLU A 341 -35.20 -58.78 17.54
CA GLU A 341 -34.88 -58.20 16.23
C GLU A 341 -33.51 -57.48 16.21
N GLU A 342 -33.08 -56.90 17.34
CA GLU A 342 -31.73 -56.35 17.49
C GLU A 342 -30.62 -57.42 17.42
N MET A 343 -30.95 -58.71 17.49
CA MET A 343 -30.00 -59.79 17.25
C MET A 343 -29.64 -60.01 15.77
N GLU A 344 -30.27 -59.31 14.82
CA GLU A 344 -29.81 -59.23 13.42
C GLU A 344 -28.66 -58.22 13.19
N LYS A 345 -27.84 -58.07 14.23
CA LYS A 345 -26.36 -57.97 14.21
C LYS A 345 -25.65 -58.76 13.08
N LYS A 346 -26.33 -59.68 12.37
CA LYS A 346 -25.94 -60.25 11.06
C LYS A 346 -25.50 -59.20 10.03
N ILE A 347 -26.03 -57.97 10.05
CA ILE A 347 -25.56 -56.89 9.15
C ILE A 347 -24.04 -56.63 9.31
N ARG A 348 -23.47 -56.86 10.50
CA ARG A 348 -22.02 -56.77 10.76
C ARG A 348 -21.18 -57.77 9.95
N GLN A 349 -21.78 -58.80 9.35
CA GLN A 349 -21.08 -59.79 8.52
C GLN A 349 -20.74 -59.25 7.12
N ARG A 350 -21.50 -58.26 6.59
CA ARG A 350 -21.22 -57.68 5.26
C ARG A 350 -19.93 -56.86 5.20
N LEU A 351 -19.55 -56.20 6.30
CA LEU A 351 -18.33 -55.37 6.36
C LEU A 351 -17.04 -56.21 6.31
N LYS A 352 -17.07 -57.49 6.69
CA LYS A 352 -15.88 -58.37 6.66
C LYS A 352 -15.38 -58.68 5.24
N ILE A 353 -16.28 -58.69 4.25
CA ILE A 353 -15.98 -59.00 2.84
C ILE A 353 -15.19 -57.85 2.16
N GLN A 354 -15.25 -56.65 2.72
CA GLN A 354 -14.56 -55.48 2.16
C GLN A 354 -13.05 -55.49 2.45
N GLN A 355 -12.61 -56.20 3.50
CA GLN A 355 -11.20 -56.29 3.89
C GLN A 355 -10.38 -57.26 3.01
N THR A 356 -10.98 -58.39 2.59
CA THR A 356 -10.33 -59.42 1.76
C THR A 356 -9.94 -58.96 0.34
N CYS A 357 -10.39 -57.79 -0.11
CA CYS A 357 -10.01 -57.22 -1.41
C CYS A 357 -8.60 -56.58 -1.38
N GLN A 358 -8.15 -56.10 -0.21
CA GLN A 358 -6.87 -55.40 -0.08
C GLN A 358 -5.65 -56.34 -0.17
N GLU A 359 -5.83 -57.63 0.14
CA GLU A 359 -4.76 -58.64 0.17
C GLU A 359 -4.31 -59.08 -1.24
N GLN A 360 -5.14 -58.89 -2.28
CA GLN A 360 -4.78 -59.27 -3.66
C GLN A 360 -3.74 -58.36 -4.32
N MET A 361 -3.56 -57.13 -3.84
CA MET A 361 -2.63 -56.17 -4.45
C MET A 361 -1.15 -56.49 -4.16
N ALA A 362 -0.87 -57.14 -3.03
CA ALA A 362 0.50 -57.53 -2.64
C ALA A 362 1.10 -58.63 -3.55
N PHE A 363 0.28 -59.39 -4.28
CA PHE A 363 0.75 -60.45 -5.18
C PHE A 363 1.47 -59.91 -6.44
N LYS A 364 1.28 -58.63 -6.79
CA LYS A 364 1.84 -58.04 -8.02
C LYS A 364 3.31 -57.60 -7.92
N GLU A 365 3.90 -57.49 -6.74
CA GLU A 365 5.29 -57.03 -6.60
C GLU A 365 6.34 -58.13 -6.85
N MET A 366 5.94 -59.40 -6.86
CA MET A 366 6.86 -60.54 -6.98
C MET A 366 7.40 -60.82 -8.40
N GLN A 367 6.84 -60.24 -9.47
CA GLN A 367 7.32 -60.49 -10.85
C GLN A 367 8.48 -59.59 -11.32
N ARG A 368 8.93 -58.64 -10.49
CA ARG A 368 10.15 -57.81 -10.72
C ARG A 368 11.48 -58.58 -10.75
N GLN A 369 11.46 -59.91 -10.74
CA GLN A 369 12.67 -60.75 -10.71
C GLN A 369 13.09 -61.30 -12.09
N ALA A 370 12.29 -61.06 -13.15
CA ALA A 370 12.57 -61.54 -14.50
C ALA A 370 13.59 -60.67 -15.29
N GLU A 371 13.91 -59.45 -14.84
CA GLU A 371 14.86 -58.52 -15.49
C GLU A 371 16.34 -58.98 -15.44
N ARG A 372 16.64 -60.22 -15.03
CA ARG A 372 18.01 -60.75 -14.86
C ARG A 372 18.55 -61.60 -16.01
N GLU A 373 17.75 -61.85 -17.05
CA GLU A 373 18.15 -62.72 -18.17
C GLU A 373 18.83 -61.97 -19.34
N GLU A 374 18.95 -60.63 -19.27
CA GLU A 374 19.49 -59.80 -20.37
C GLU A 374 21.03 -59.72 -20.47
N GLU A 375 21.80 -60.18 -19.46
CA GLU A 375 23.24 -59.89 -19.37
C GLU A 375 24.18 -60.84 -20.16
N GLU A 376 23.76 -62.02 -20.62
CA GLU A 376 24.69 -63.03 -21.16
C GLU A 376 25.06 -62.90 -22.65
N ALA A 377 24.38 -62.05 -23.43
CA ALA A 377 24.53 -61.99 -24.89
C ALA A 377 25.82 -61.29 -25.40
N PHE A 378 26.57 -60.62 -24.52
CA PHE A 378 27.77 -59.79 -24.81
C PHE A 378 28.98 -60.55 -25.43
N ARG A 379 28.89 -61.86 -25.64
CA ARG A 379 30.05 -62.77 -25.71
C ARG A 379 30.72 -63.00 -27.08
N LYS A 380 30.27 -62.39 -28.19
CA LYS A 380 30.66 -62.84 -29.56
C LYS A 380 31.33 -61.82 -30.49
N MET A 381 31.59 -60.57 -30.08
CA MET A 381 32.03 -59.50 -31.01
C MET A 381 33.56 -59.40 -31.28
N MET A 382 34.43 -60.02 -30.48
CA MET A 382 35.85 -59.57 -30.40
C MET A 382 36.88 -60.28 -31.32
N MET A 383 36.59 -61.47 -31.85
CA MET A 383 37.64 -62.36 -32.40
C MET A 383 37.96 -62.20 -33.91
N ALA A 384 37.25 -61.35 -34.65
CA ALA A 384 37.33 -61.35 -36.13
C ALA A 384 38.37 -60.40 -36.77
N LYS A 385 38.93 -59.44 -36.02
CA LYS A 385 39.67 -58.30 -36.61
C LYS A 385 41.19 -58.43 -36.74
N PHE A 386 41.83 -59.40 -36.09
CA PHE A 386 43.30 -59.47 -36.00
C PHE A 386 44.01 -60.22 -37.15
N ALA A 387 43.29 -60.68 -38.17
CA ALA A 387 43.81 -61.65 -39.14
C ALA A 387 44.26 -61.10 -40.51
N GLU A 388 44.05 -59.81 -40.82
CA GLU A 388 44.27 -59.27 -42.18
C GLU A 388 45.58 -58.48 -42.36
N ASP A 389 46.13 -57.84 -41.31
CA ASP A 389 47.19 -56.83 -41.49
C ASP A 389 48.62 -57.40 -41.68
N ASP A 390 48.93 -58.60 -41.15
CA ASP A 390 50.30 -59.17 -41.15
C ASP A 390 50.84 -59.61 -42.53
N ARG A 391 50.03 -59.57 -43.60
CA ARG A 391 50.37 -60.17 -44.90
C ARG A 391 51.04 -59.25 -45.91
N VAL A 392 51.12 -57.94 -45.67
CA VAL A 392 51.43 -56.94 -46.72
C VAL A 392 52.90 -56.51 -46.77
N GLU A 393 53.69 -56.73 -45.70
CA GLU A 393 54.99 -56.04 -45.55
C GLU A 393 56.16 -56.56 -46.42
N GLN A 394 56.23 -57.85 -46.76
CA GLN A 394 57.53 -58.48 -47.06
C GLN A 394 58.07 -58.33 -48.51
N MET A 395 57.25 -57.93 -49.50
CA MET A 395 57.68 -57.91 -50.92
C MET A 395 58.33 -56.59 -51.39
N ASN A 396 58.28 -55.52 -50.60
CA ASN A 396 58.73 -54.18 -51.05
C ASN A 396 60.23 -53.89 -50.82
N ALA A 397 60.96 -54.72 -50.07
CA ALA A 397 62.27 -54.36 -49.51
C ALA A 397 63.40 -54.15 -50.55
N HIS A 398 63.45 -54.92 -51.64
CA HIS A 398 64.61 -54.88 -52.56
C HIS A 398 64.56 -53.71 -53.55
N LYS A 399 63.38 -53.37 -54.08
CA LYS A 399 63.20 -52.26 -55.04
C LYS A 399 63.48 -50.88 -54.41
N GLN A 400 63.42 -50.82 -53.08
CA GLN A 400 63.75 -49.62 -52.30
C GLN A 400 65.25 -49.30 -52.27
N ARG A 401 66.17 -50.28 -52.26
CA ARG A 401 67.60 -50.02 -51.97
C ARG A 401 68.32 -49.11 -52.97
N MET A 402 68.05 -49.24 -54.28
CA MET A 402 68.71 -48.40 -55.29
C MET A 402 68.09 -46.99 -55.35
N LYS A 403 66.75 -46.90 -55.36
CA LYS A 403 66.04 -45.61 -55.24
C LYS A 403 66.43 -44.85 -53.97
N ARG A 404 66.69 -45.53 -52.84
CA ARG A 404 67.16 -44.91 -51.60
C ARG A 404 68.46 -44.10 -51.76
N LEU A 405 69.35 -44.41 -52.70
CA LEU A 405 70.64 -43.72 -52.82
C LEU A 405 70.57 -42.42 -53.65
N GLU A 406 69.83 -42.44 -54.75
CA GLU A 406 69.53 -41.21 -55.51
C GLU A 406 68.60 -40.31 -54.71
N HIS A 407 67.52 -40.88 -54.15
CA HIS A 407 66.69 -40.16 -53.18
C HIS A 407 67.52 -39.66 -51.99
N LYS A 408 68.56 -40.35 -51.50
CA LYS A 408 69.38 -39.82 -50.39
C LYS A 408 70.09 -38.51 -50.74
N ARG A 409 70.62 -38.36 -51.97
CA ARG A 409 71.30 -37.11 -52.38
C ARG A 409 70.32 -35.97 -52.64
N ASP A 410 69.19 -36.27 -53.28
CA ASP A 410 68.13 -35.27 -53.49
C ASP A 410 67.42 -34.92 -52.17
N VAL A 411 67.30 -35.89 -51.25
CA VAL A 411 66.82 -35.67 -49.87
C VAL A 411 67.85 -34.90 -49.04
N GLU A 412 69.16 -35.08 -49.22
CA GLU A 412 70.17 -34.26 -48.55
C GLU A 412 70.07 -32.79 -49.01
N LYS A 413 69.94 -32.53 -50.31
CA LYS A 413 69.66 -31.17 -50.82
C LYS A 413 68.31 -30.62 -50.35
N MET A 414 67.23 -31.41 -50.46
CA MET A 414 65.92 -31.03 -49.92
C MET A 414 65.93 -30.87 -48.39
N ILE A 415 66.84 -31.52 -47.67
CA ILE A 415 67.04 -31.34 -46.22
C ILE A 415 67.77 -30.02 -45.97
N GLU A 416 68.83 -29.69 -46.70
CA GLU A 416 69.53 -28.40 -46.56
C GLU A 416 68.62 -27.22 -46.95
N ASP A 417 67.87 -27.33 -48.04
CA ASP A 417 66.92 -26.30 -48.45
C ASP A 417 65.72 -26.24 -47.49
N ARG A 418 65.20 -27.37 -46.98
CA ARG A 418 64.23 -27.36 -45.86
C ARG A 418 64.83 -26.81 -44.57
N ARG A 419 66.14 -26.92 -44.35
CA ARG A 419 66.81 -26.42 -43.13
C ARG A 419 66.91 -24.90 -43.21
N ARG A 420 67.34 -24.37 -44.37
CA ARG A 420 67.32 -22.94 -44.70
C ARG A 420 65.90 -22.35 -44.67
N GLN A 421 64.92 -23.04 -45.24
CA GLN A 421 63.51 -22.65 -45.14
C GLN A 421 63.06 -22.64 -43.67
N ARG A 422 63.25 -23.73 -42.91
CA ARG A 422 62.91 -23.78 -41.46
C ARG A 422 63.69 -22.80 -40.58
N GLU A 423 64.84 -22.28 -41.03
CA GLU A 423 65.60 -21.25 -40.35
C GLU A 423 65.03 -19.86 -40.69
N ALA A 424 64.71 -19.60 -41.96
CA ALA A 424 63.98 -18.41 -42.40
C ALA A 424 62.56 -18.33 -41.80
N ASP A 425 61.81 -19.43 -41.81
CA ASP A 425 60.48 -19.55 -41.21
C ASP A 425 60.56 -19.31 -39.69
N ARG A 426 61.56 -19.88 -38.99
CA ARG A 426 61.77 -19.60 -37.56
C ARG A 426 62.16 -18.16 -37.28
N GLU A 427 62.94 -17.52 -38.15
CA GLU A 427 63.24 -16.10 -38.04
C GLU A 427 62.01 -15.22 -38.30
N LEU A 428 61.16 -15.59 -39.26
CA LEU A 428 59.89 -14.91 -39.55
C LEU A 428 58.93 -15.08 -38.38
N GLU A 429 58.69 -16.31 -37.90
CA GLU A 429 57.89 -16.58 -36.70
C GLU A 429 58.44 -15.87 -35.45
N ALA A 430 59.76 -15.70 -35.31
CA ALA A 430 60.35 -14.98 -34.19
C ALA A 430 60.12 -13.47 -34.30
N LYS A 431 60.21 -12.91 -35.52
CA LYS A 431 59.89 -11.50 -35.81
C LYS A 431 58.39 -11.24 -35.62
N GLU A 432 57.53 -12.13 -36.08
CA GLU A 432 56.07 -12.07 -35.88
C GLU A 432 55.71 -12.16 -34.39
N ARG A 433 56.25 -13.12 -33.65
CA ARG A 433 56.06 -13.22 -32.19
C ARG A 433 56.57 -11.99 -31.44
N ALA A 434 57.69 -11.39 -31.85
CA ALA A 434 58.18 -10.14 -31.26
C ALA A 434 57.24 -8.95 -31.54
N ILE A 435 56.68 -8.86 -32.76
CA ILE A 435 55.68 -7.85 -33.12
C ILE A 435 54.37 -8.06 -32.33
N GLU A 436 53.94 -9.31 -32.17
CA GLU A 436 52.74 -9.66 -31.40
C GLU A 436 52.91 -9.36 -29.90
N GLN A 437 54.04 -9.75 -29.30
CA GLN A 437 54.40 -9.38 -27.93
C GLN A 437 54.47 -7.86 -27.73
N ALA A 438 55.00 -7.11 -28.69
CA ALA A 438 55.01 -5.64 -28.62
C ALA A 438 53.59 -5.05 -28.70
N ARG A 439 52.72 -5.59 -29.56
CA ARG A 439 51.30 -5.20 -29.64
C ARG A 439 50.54 -5.55 -28.36
N GLU A 440 50.75 -6.73 -27.80
CA GLU A 440 50.18 -7.12 -26.51
C GLU A 440 50.66 -6.21 -25.38
N ALA A 441 51.96 -5.90 -25.31
CA ALA A 441 52.50 -4.99 -24.30
C ALA A 441 51.87 -3.59 -24.40
N GLN A 442 51.70 -3.05 -25.61
CA GLN A 442 50.98 -1.80 -25.85
C GLN A 442 49.50 -1.89 -25.44
N GLN A 443 48.82 -2.99 -25.75
CA GLN A 443 47.44 -3.21 -25.31
C GLN A 443 47.33 -3.28 -23.78
N ARG A 444 48.24 -3.98 -23.10
CA ARG A 444 48.28 -4.08 -21.63
C ARG A 444 48.54 -2.71 -20.98
N GLN A 445 49.43 -1.89 -21.55
CA GLN A 445 49.64 -0.50 -21.12
C GLN A 445 48.36 0.33 -21.26
N ILE A 446 47.66 0.26 -22.40
CA ILE A 446 46.40 0.96 -22.62
C ILE A 446 45.30 0.44 -21.67
N VAL A 447 45.25 -0.86 -21.38
CA VAL A 447 44.32 -1.43 -20.40
C VAL A 447 44.58 -0.88 -18.99
N GLU A 448 45.83 -0.83 -18.55
CA GLU A 448 46.18 -0.29 -17.22
C GLU A 448 45.92 1.22 -17.13
N GLU A 449 46.21 2.00 -18.19
CA GLU A 449 45.83 3.41 -18.28
C GLU A 449 44.30 3.62 -18.15
N GLU A 450 43.49 2.83 -18.87
CA GLU A 450 42.04 2.96 -18.83
C GLU A 450 41.44 2.42 -17.53
N ARG A 451 42.05 1.39 -16.91
CA ARG A 451 41.76 0.93 -15.56
C ARG A 451 41.95 2.06 -14.56
N GLN A 452 43.11 2.72 -14.57
CA GLN A 452 43.38 3.88 -13.71
C GLN A 452 42.42 5.05 -13.99
N ARG A 453 42.07 5.35 -15.25
CA ARG A 453 41.12 6.41 -15.61
C ARG A 453 39.71 6.12 -15.05
N LEU A 454 39.21 4.90 -15.21
CA LEU A 454 37.93 4.45 -14.64
C LEU A 454 37.94 4.56 -13.11
N LEU A 455 39.00 4.05 -12.46
CA LEU A 455 39.17 4.12 -11.01
C LEU A 455 39.18 5.58 -10.51
N LYS A 456 39.96 6.48 -11.14
CA LYS A 456 39.99 7.92 -10.80
C LYS A 456 38.62 8.59 -10.92
N HIS A 457 37.85 8.27 -11.95
CA HIS A 457 36.54 8.88 -12.18
C HIS A 457 35.46 8.38 -11.20
N HIS A 458 35.50 7.11 -10.83
CA HIS A 458 34.42 6.47 -10.08
C HIS A 458 34.71 6.31 -8.58
N ALA A 459 35.95 6.06 -8.15
CA ALA A 459 36.26 5.76 -6.76
C ALA A 459 35.93 6.92 -5.80
N THR A 460 36.15 8.18 -6.22
CA THR A 460 35.77 9.37 -5.45
C THR A 460 34.25 9.48 -5.22
N LYS A 461 33.44 9.03 -6.18
CA LYS A 461 31.96 9.04 -6.13
C LYS A 461 31.39 7.86 -5.34
N LEU A 462 32.14 6.77 -5.26
CA LEU A 462 31.77 5.47 -4.65
C LEU A 462 32.49 5.20 -3.33
N LEU A 463 33.13 6.21 -2.74
CA LEU A 463 33.75 6.13 -1.42
C LEU A 463 32.74 5.58 -0.39
N GLY A 464 33.10 4.50 0.30
CA GLY A 464 32.24 3.78 1.24
C GLY A 464 31.41 2.63 0.62
N TYR A 465 31.29 2.56 -0.70
CA TYR A 465 30.49 1.55 -1.41
C TYR A 465 31.33 0.73 -2.42
N LEU A 466 32.66 0.84 -2.34
CA LEU A 466 33.59 0.19 -3.25
C LEU A 466 33.78 -1.30 -2.88
N PRO A 467 33.68 -2.25 -3.83
CA PRO A 467 33.88 -3.67 -3.55
C PRO A 467 35.27 -4.00 -3.00
N LYS A 468 35.34 -4.97 -2.07
CA LYS A 468 36.60 -5.49 -1.53
C LYS A 468 37.52 -5.96 -2.68
N GLY A 469 38.81 -5.63 -2.61
CA GLY A 469 39.82 -6.04 -3.60
C GLY A 469 39.84 -5.29 -4.94
N LEU A 470 39.07 -4.20 -5.11
CA LEU A 470 39.01 -3.47 -6.38
C LEU A 470 40.21 -2.50 -6.62
N LEU A 471 40.90 -2.10 -5.55
CA LEU A 471 42.11 -1.26 -5.59
C LEU A 471 43.34 -2.08 -5.15
N ARG A 472 44.42 -2.01 -5.93
CA ARG A 472 45.78 -2.44 -5.56
C ARG A 472 46.44 -1.36 -4.69
N GLU A 473 47.53 -1.71 -4.02
CA GLU A 473 48.27 -0.75 -3.18
C GLU A 473 48.92 0.36 -4.04
N ASP A 474 49.49 0.00 -5.19
CA ASP A 474 50.04 0.94 -6.20
C ASP A 474 48.97 1.92 -6.73
N ASP A 475 47.70 1.50 -6.82
CA ASP A 475 46.62 2.37 -7.31
C ASP A 475 46.40 3.55 -6.35
N LEU A 476 46.61 3.35 -5.04
CA LEU A 476 46.40 4.39 -4.03
C LEU A 476 47.34 5.60 -4.22
N GLU A 477 48.54 5.37 -4.76
CA GLU A 477 49.50 6.44 -5.10
C GLU A 477 48.96 7.43 -6.13
N HIS A 478 47.98 7.00 -6.93
CA HIS A 478 47.41 7.76 -8.03
C HIS A 478 46.21 8.63 -7.59
N PHE A 479 45.84 8.63 -6.30
CA PHE A 479 44.76 9.42 -5.71
C PHE A 479 45.25 10.47 -4.69
N ASN A 480 44.45 11.52 -4.52
CA ASN A 480 44.65 12.61 -3.56
C ASN A 480 44.66 12.10 -2.10
N GLU A 481 45.35 12.82 -1.22
CA GLU A 481 45.50 12.47 0.21
C GLU A 481 44.15 12.31 0.93
N ASP A 482 43.19 13.20 0.67
CA ASP A 482 41.82 13.11 1.21
C ASP A 482 41.14 11.76 0.93
N PHE A 483 41.35 11.22 -0.28
CA PHE A 483 40.80 9.92 -0.67
C PHE A 483 41.52 8.79 0.08
N ARG A 484 42.86 8.82 0.14
CA ARG A 484 43.65 7.82 0.88
C ARG A 484 43.27 7.78 2.36
N ASN A 485 43.11 8.93 2.99
CA ASN A 485 42.78 9.04 4.41
C ASN A 485 41.38 8.49 4.70
N LYS A 486 40.36 8.91 3.93
CA LYS A 486 38.99 8.40 4.09
C LYS A 486 38.87 6.91 3.74
N PHE A 487 39.58 6.44 2.72
CA PHE A 487 39.61 5.02 2.36
C PHE A 487 40.28 4.15 3.45
N LYS A 488 41.37 4.62 4.07
CA LYS A 488 42.00 3.94 5.22
C LYS A 488 41.06 3.87 6.43
N VAL A 489 40.41 4.97 6.78
CA VAL A 489 39.41 5.00 7.87
C VAL A 489 38.29 4.00 7.58
N HIS A 490 37.74 4.02 6.36
CA HIS A 490 36.63 3.13 6.00
C HIS A 490 37.05 1.66 5.89
N ARG A 491 38.29 1.36 5.47
CA ARG A 491 38.87 0.00 5.47
C ARG A 491 39.01 -0.54 6.90
N ASN A 492 39.36 0.31 7.86
CA ASN A 492 39.50 -0.10 9.26
C ASN A 492 38.13 -0.36 9.89
N THR A 493 37.13 0.50 9.69
CA THR A 493 35.76 0.26 10.19
C THR A 493 35.13 -1.00 9.59
N LEU A 494 35.38 -1.28 8.30
CA LEU A 494 34.90 -2.51 7.65
C LEU A 494 35.66 -3.78 8.08
N SER A 495 36.65 -3.65 8.97
CA SER A 495 37.43 -4.76 9.52
C SER A 495 37.11 -5.06 10.98
N GLU A 496 36.31 -4.22 11.66
CA GLU A 496 35.72 -4.53 12.98
C GLU A 496 34.36 -5.25 12.83
N ASP A 497 33.54 -4.87 11.84
CA ASP A 497 32.29 -5.55 11.50
C ASP A 497 32.54 -6.78 10.61
N GLY A 498 33.01 -7.87 11.23
CA GLY A 498 33.19 -9.18 10.62
C GLY A 498 31.86 -9.86 10.27
N TRP A 499 31.33 -9.56 9.08
CA TRP A 499 30.27 -10.37 8.46
C TRP A 499 30.90 -11.43 7.56
N ASP A 500 31.02 -12.64 8.11
CA ASP A 500 31.23 -13.87 7.35
C ASP A 500 29.91 -14.25 6.65
N ASP A 501 29.82 -13.95 5.35
CA ASP A 501 28.85 -14.61 4.47
C ASP A 501 29.47 -15.94 4.01
N ASP A 502 29.14 -17.03 4.73
CA ASP A 502 29.41 -18.40 4.28
C ASP A 502 28.58 -18.75 3.02
N VAL A 503 29.14 -19.66 2.21
CA VAL A 503 28.78 -19.98 0.81
C VAL A 503 27.39 -20.61 0.62
#